data_AF-A0A8A7K8I0-F1
#
_entry.id   AF-A0A8A7K8I0-F1
#
_cell.length_a   1.000
_cell.length_b   1.000
_cell.length_c   1.000
_cell.angle_alpha   90.00
_cell.angle_beta   90.00
_cell.angle_gamma   90.00
#
_symmetry.space_group_name_H-M   'P 1'
#
loop_
_entity.id
_entity.type
_entity.pdbx_description
1 polymer ?
#
loop_
_entity_poly.entity_id
_entity_poly.type
_entity_poly.pdbx_seq_one_letter_code
_entity_poly.pdbx_strand_id
1 'polypeptide(L)'
;MKAWWKLYKKEIYNISFFMLVSLLITLSWELFLFYKIHSWPLGMPFGLSFLPFSIFPLLVLWLGYNSFRQEWKDDTIYLTLSLPKAGWQINLAKLTASMTFYLAIVILTTLMIYLFQQGFIITILQGSPDPIVISWINSTILKICFVYWISGIGIFIISQFSQLISLFFDRFRGLISIVVFILSNYLLFRLSIFLAPLLKFLPDIQVDVIKELNGSLNCIPIYLDSGLIIAVAIITMGFFFGGSWLLENYLEV
;
A
#
# COMPACT_ATOMS: atom_id res chain seq x y z
N MET A 1 -11.76 -20.80 -11.17
CA MET A 1 -10.63 -20.60 -10.24
C MET A 1 -9.26 -20.92 -10.85
N LYS A 2 -9.04 -22.09 -11.48
CA LYS A 2 -7.72 -22.47 -12.08
C LYS A 2 -7.14 -21.43 -13.05
N ALA A 3 -7.97 -20.78 -13.87
CA ALA A 3 -7.52 -19.79 -14.84
C ALA A 3 -7.03 -18.48 -14.19
N TRP A 4 -7.75 -17.95 -13.20
CA TRP A 4 -7.33 -16.75 -12.45
C TRP A 4 -6.02 -17.00 -11.69
N TRP A 5 -5.86 -18.19 -11.10
CA TRP A 5 -4.61 -18.56 -10.44
C TRP A 5 -3.41 -18.59 -11.40
N LYS A 6 -3.61 -19.02 -12.65
CA LYS A 6 -2.57 -18.97 -13.69
C LYS A 6 -2.18 -17.53 -14.03
N LEU A 7 -3.16 -16.62 -14.11
CA LEU A 7 -2.91 -15.19 -14.30
C LEU A 7 -2.11 -14.62 -13.13
N TYR A 8 -2.55 -14.87 -11.89
CA TYR A 8 -1.82 -14.44 -10.70
C TYR A 8 -0.37 -14.94 -10.68
N LYS A 9 -0.14 -16.23 -10.99
CA LYS A 9 1.21 -16.81 -11.04
C LYS A 9 2.07 -16.17 -12.13
N LYS A 10 1.49 -15.87 -13.30
CA LYS A 10 2.16 -15.11 -14.38
C LYS A 10 2.57 -13.72 -13.87
N GLU A 11 1.67 -13.00 -13.22
CA GLU A 11 1.97 -11.66 -12.70
C GLU A 11 3.06 -11.70 -11.61
N ILE A 12 3.04 -12.67 -10.69
CA ILE A 12 4.13 -12.86 -9.72
C ILE A 12 5.46 -13.14 -10.41
N TYR A 13 5.48 -14.00 -11.42
CA TYR A 13 6.70 -14.30 -12.15
C TYR A 13 7.26 -13.06 -12.85
N ASN A 14 6.38 -12.25 -13.46
CA ASN A 14 6.76 -11.02 -14.13
C ASN A 14 7.46 -10.03 -13.19
N ILE A 15 6.92 -9.85 -11.98
CA ILE A 15 7.50 -8.92 -11.00
C ILE A 15 8.56 -9.57 -10.10
N SER A 16 8.83 -10.88 -10.22
CA SER A 16 9.69 -11.65 -9.29
C SER A 16 11.11 -11.12 -9.18
N PHE A 17 11.72 -10.74 -10.30
CA PHE A 17 13.07 -10.15 -10.30
C PHE A 17 13.09 -8.84 -9.51
N PHE A 18 12.11 -7.95 -9.77
CA PHE A 18 11.96 -6.70 -9.04
C PHE A 18 11.67 -6.94 -7.55
N MET A 19 10.84 -7.95 -7.23
CA MET A 19 10.58 -8.34 -5.84
C MET A 19 11.88 -8.74 -5.14
N LEU A 20 12.67 -9.63 -5.75
CA LEU A 20 13.90 -10.16 -5.18
C LEU A 20 14.91 -9.05 -4.93
N VAL A 21 15.14 -8.18 -5.92
CA VAL A 21 16.06 -7.04 -5.78
C VAL A 21 15.62 -6.11 -4.65
N SER A 22 14.33 -5.78 -4.57
CA SER A 22 13.80 -4.90 -3.52
C SER A 22 13.95 -5.51 -2.12
N LEU A 23 13.68 -6.81 -1.98
CA LEU A 23 13.87 -7.53 -0.71
C LEU A 23 15.34 -7.58 -0.31
N LEU A 24 16.27 -7.83 -1.25
CA LEU A 24 17.70 -7.85 -0.97
C LEU A 24 18.24 -6.48 -0.56
N ILE A 25 17.82 -5.40 -1.23
CA ILE A 25 18.23 -4.03 -0.87
C ILE A 25 17.77 -3.71 0.55
N THR A 26 16.51 -4.04 0.85
CA THR A 26 15.92 -3.82 2.17
C THR A 26 16.63 -4.63 3.25
N LEU A 27 16.91 -5.90 2.98
CA LEU A 27 17.68 -6.76 3.88
C LEU A 27 19.10 -6.21 4.10
N SER A 28 19.77 -5.79 3.03
CA SER A 28 21.12 -5.22 3.11
C SER A 28 21.14 -3.93 3.94
N TRP A 29 20.09 -3.11 3.83
CA TRP A 29 19.92 -1.90 4.65
C TRP A 29 19.82 -2.24 6.14
N GLU A 30 18.96 -3.19 6.50
CA GLU A 30 18.81 -3.60 7.90
C GLU A 30 20.06 -4.26 8.47
N LEU A 31 20.77 -5.08 7.67
CA LEU A 31 22.06 -5.65 8.07
C LEU A 31 23.13 -4.57 8.29
N PHE A 32 23.16 -3.55 7.44
CA PHE A 32 24.06 -2.41 7.61
C PHE A 32 23.78 -1.66 8.91
N LEU A 33 22.50 -1.41 9.22
CA LEU A 33 22.10 -0.77 10.48
C LEU A 33 22.44 -1.65 11.69
N PHE A 34 22.21 -2.95 11.60
CA PHE A 34 22.58 -3.92 12.64
C PHE A 34 24.08 -3.86 12.96
N TYR A 35 24.94 -3.84 11.94
CA TYR A 35 26.38 -3.69 12.12
C TYR A 35 26.76 -2.37 12.81
N LYS A 36 25.99 -1.29 12.59
CA LYS A 36 26.25 0.03 13.16
C LYS A 36 25.65 0.26 14.56
N ILE A 37 24.91 -0.70 15.12
CA ILE A 37 24.25 -0.54 16.43
C ILE A 37 25.23 -0.11 17.53
N HIS A 38 26.44 -0.67 17.57
CA HIS A 38 27.42 -0.37 18.63
C HIS A 38 28.26 0.88 18.38
N SER A 39 28.29 1.38 17.14
CA SER A 39 29.12 2.54 16.77
C SER A 39 28.34 3.85 16.74
N TRP A 40 27.01 3.78 16.59
CA TRP A 40 26.16 4.94 16.42
C TRP A 40 25.41 5.29 17.71
N PRO A 41 24.92 6.55 17.83
CA PRO A 41 24.11 6.95 18.96
C PRO A 41 22.90 6.03 19.18
N LEU A 42 22.54 5.82 20.44
CA LEU A 42 21.38 5.01 20.83
C LEU A 42 20.11 5.53 20.13
N GLY A 43 19.32 4.60 19.58
CA GLY A 43 18.07 4.90 18.89
C GLY A 43 18.20 5.39 17.44
N MET A 44 19.38 5.82 16.98
CA MET A 44 19.59 6.24 15.59
C MET A 44 19.41 5.08 14.59
N PRO A 45 20.00 3.89 14.79
CA PRO A 45 19.75 2.74 13.92
C PRO A 45 18.28 2.34 13.88
N PHE A 46 17.60 2.35 15.04
CA PHE A 46 16.17 2.04 15.14
C PHE A 46 15.31 3.01 14.31
N GLY A 47 15.55 4.32 14.42
CA GLY A 47 14.83 5.31 13.61
C GLY A 47 15.07 5.15 12.11
N LEU A 48 16.31 4.87 11.71
CA LEU A 48 16.67 4.68 10.30
C LEU A 48 16.14 3.37 9.69
N SER A 49 15.82 2.36 10.51
CA SER A 49 15.16 1.15 10.02
C SER A 49 13.73 1.41 9.52
N PHE A 50 13.11 2.54 9.86
CA PHE A 50 11.81 2.91 9.30
C PHE A 50 11.89 3.61 7.93
N LEU A 51 13.09 4.00 7.49
CA LEU A 51 13.30 4.68 6.21
C LEU A 51 12.70 3.92 5.01
N PRO A 52 12.84 2.58 4.87
CA PRO A 52 12.24 1.83 3.78
C PRO A 52 10.71 2.00 3.66
N PHE A 53 9.99 2.18 4.78
CA PHE A 53 8.53 2.43 4.74
C PHE A 53 8.17 3.75 4.05
N SER A 54 9.07 4.73 3.99
CA SER A 54 8.82 5.94 3.19
C SER A 54 8.89 5.67 1.68
N ILE A 55 9.66 4.64 1.27
CA ILE A 55 9.94 4.31 -0.12
C ILE A 55 8.91 3.33 -0.68
N PHE A 56 8.39 2.39 0.12
CA PHE A 56 7.48 1.36 -0.39
C PHE A 56 6.20 1.89 -1.06
N PRO A 57 5.55 3.00 -0.61
CA PRO A 57 4.40 3.56 -1.32
C PRO A 57 4.78 4.03 -2.73
N LEU A 58 6.00 4.53 -2.93
CA LEU A 58 6.54 4.86 -4.25
C LEU A 58 6.78 3.61 -5.10
N LEU A 59 7.21 2.49 -4.50
CA LEU A 59 7.32 1.21 -5.21
C LEU A 59 5.95 0.71 -5.67
N VAL A 60 4.92 0.84 -4.83
CA VAL A 60 3.55 0.45 -5.17
C VAL A 60 2.98 1.33 -6.29
N LEU A 61 3.24 2.64 -6.25
CA LEU A 61 2.93 3.55 -7.34
C LEU A 61 3.64 3.10 -8.63
N TRP A 62 4.94 2.82 -8.56
CA TRP A 62 5.72 2.33 -9.70
C TRP A 62 5.18 1.02 -10.28
N LEU A 63 4.74 0.08 -9.43
CA LEU A 63 4.12 -1.17 -9.85
C LEU A 63 2.77 -0.93 -10.53
N GLY A 64 1.92 -0.06 -9.98
CA GLY A 64 0.64 0.31 -10.60
C GLY A 64 0.83 0.93 -11.98
N TYR A 65 1.79 1.86 -12.10
CA TYR A 65 2.14 2.51 -13.36
C TYR A 65 2.70 1.54 -14.40
N ASN A 66 3.61 0.64 -14.02
CA ASN A 66 4.21 -0.29 -14.98
C ASN A 66 3.35 -1.53 -15.27
N SER A 67 2.28 -1.74 -14.50
CA SER A 67 1.38 -2.91 -14.57
C SER A 67 0.89 -3.23 -15.98
N PHE A 68 0.55 -2.19 -16.76
CA PHE A 68 0.13 -2.30 -18.16
C PHE A 68 1.17 -1.75 -19.14
N ARG A 69 2.00 -0.80 -18.71
CA ARG A 69 2.99 -0.17 -19.59
C ARG A 69 3.97 -1.17 -20.20
N GLN A 70 4.41 -2.15 -19.42
CA GLN A 70 5.34 -3.17 -19.91
C GLN A 70 4.66 -4.09 -20.94
N GLU A 71 3.44 -4.55 -20.66
CA GLU A 71 2.71 -5.43 -21.59
C GLU A 71 2.36 -4.75 -22.91
N TRP A 72 2.11 -3.44 -22.88
CA TRP A 72 1.91 -2.61 -24.06
C TRP A 72 3.20 -2.31 -24.83
N LYS A 73 4.35 -2.26 -24.14
CA LYS A 73 5.65 -2.06 -24.79
C LYS A 73 6.14 -3.34 -25.47
N ASP A 74 5.83 -4.48 -24.87
CA ASP A 74 6.31 -5.80 -25.29
C ASP A 74 5.27 -6.55 -26.15
N ASP A 75 4.19 -5.87 -26.60
CA ASP A 75 3.09 -6.40 -27.43
C ASP A 75 2.39 -7.67 -26.87
N THR A 76 2.57 -7.96 -25.58
CA THR A 76 1.96 -9.12 -24.92
C THR A 76 0.52 -8.86 -24.45
N ILE A 77 0.07 -7.60 -24.52
CA ILE A 77 -1.28 -7.21 -24.12
C ILE A 77 -2.36 -7.94 -24.95
N TYR A 78 -2.14 -8.15 -26.26
CA TYR A 78 -3.10 -8.84 -27.12
C TYR A 78 -3.33 -10.30 -26.68
N LEU A 79 -2.30 -10.95 -26.15
CA LEU A 79 -2.43 -12.30 -25.59
C LEU A 79 -3.24 -12.30 -24.29
N THR A 80 -3.16 -11.22 -23.49
CA THR A 80 -3.97 -11.10 -22.28
C THR A 80 -5.43 -10.74 -22.57
N LEU A 81 -5.69 -9.90 -23.58
CA LEU A 81 -7.03 -9.48 -23.98
C LEU A 81 -7.77 -10.58 -24.74
N SER A 82 -7.08 -11.42 -25.52
CA SER A 82 -7.69 -12.58 -26.18
C SER A 82 -8.16 -13.69 -25.24
N LEU A 83 -7.85 -13.60 -23.94
CA LEU A 83 -8.39 -14.54 -22.96
C LEU A 83 -9.87 -14.23 -22.71
N PRO A 84 -10.77 -15.23 -22.71
CA PRO A 84 -12.20 -15.03 -22.42
C PRO A 84 -12.40 -14.78 -20.92
N LYS A 85 -12.03 -13.57 -20.48
CA LYS A 85 -11.96 -13.13 -19.09
C LYS A 85 -12.34 -11.66 -19.03
N ALA A 86 -13.25 -11.33 -18.14
CA ALA A 86 -13.65 -9.94 -17.90
C ALA A 86 -12.46 -9.10 -17.40
N GLY A 87 -12.42 -7.81 -17.74
CA GLY A 87 -11.28 -6.93 -17.45
C GLY A 87 -10.99 -6.81 -15.95
N TRP A 88 -12.01 -6.94 -15.11
CA TRP A 88 -11.85 -6.91 -13.64
C TRP A 88 -11.04 -8.09 -13.11
N GLN A 89 -11.09 -9.26 -13.77
CA GLN A 89 -10.31 -10.43 -13.35
C GLN A 89 -8.82 -10.24 -13.62
N ILE A 90 -8.49 -9.56 -14.72
CA ILE A 90 -7.12 -9.22 -15.12
C ILE A 90 -6.55 -8.17 -14.14
N ASN A 91 -7.29 -7.08 -13.92
CA ASN A 91 -6.89 -6.04 -12.96
C ASN A 91 -6.72 -6.62 -11.55
N LEU A 92 -7.64 -7.48 -11.12
CA LEU A 92 -7.58 -8.11 -9.80
C LEU A 92 -6.36 -9.03 -9.66
N ALA A 93 -5.97 -9.77 -10.70
CA ALA A 93 -4.76 -10.60 -10.66
C ALA A 93 -3.47 -9.75 -10.53
N LYS A 94 -3.41 -8.61 -11.23
CA LYS A 94 -2.29 -7.66 -11.15
C LYS A 94 -2.20 -6.99 -9.79
N LEU A 95 -3.36 -6.59 -9.25
CA LEU A 95 -3.48 -6.01 -7.91
C LEU A 95 -3.05 -7.02 -6.85
N THR A 96 -3.58 -8.25 -6.86
CA THR A 96 -3.24 -9.24 -5.85
C THR A 96 -1.76 -9.62 -5.90
N ALA A 97 -1.16 -9.80 -7.08
CA ALA A 97 0.27 -10.09 -7.20
C ALA A 97 1.13 -8.97 -6.61
N SER A 98 0.79 -7.71 -6.90
CA SER A 98 1.50 -6.53 -6.37
C SER A 98 1.30 -6.37 -4.87
N MET A 99 0.10 -6.65 -4.36
CA MET A 99 -0.20 -6.59 -2.92
C MET A 99 0.44 -7.72 -2.13
N THR A 100 0.64 -8.90 -2.72
CA THR A 100 1.43 -9.98 -2.11
C THR A 100 2.88 -9.56 -1.92
N PHE A 101 3.48 -8.92 -2.93
CA PHE A 101 4.84 -8.35 -2.79
C PHE A 101 4.89 -7.27 -1.72
N TYR A 102 3.94 -6.33 -1.76
CA TYR A 102 3.89 -5.23 -0.81
C TYR A 102 3.73 -5.73 0.64
N LEU A 103 2.89 -6.75 0.85
CA LEU A 103 2.76 -7.41 2.14
C LEU A 103 4.07 -8.10 2.54
N ALA A 104 4.70 -8.83 1.61
CA ALA A 104 5.96 -9.53 1.89
C ALA A 104 7.09 -8.58 2.32
N ILE A 105 7.27 -7.44 1.65
CA ILE A 105 8.32 -6.48 1.98
C ILE A 105 8.04 -5.75 3.31
N VAL A 106 6.77 -5.46 3.61
CA VAL A 106 6.35 -4.88 4.90
C VAL A 106 6.54 -5.86 6.06
N ILE A 107 6.16 -7.13 5.88
CA ILE A 107 6.39 -8.15 6.91
C ILE A 107 7.88 -8.39 7.11
N LEU A 108 8.66 -8.49 6.03
CA LEU A 108 10.10 -8.69 6.13
C LEU A 108 10.77 -7.55 6.91
N THR A 109 10.45 -6.30 6.58
CA THR A 109 11.02 -5.13 7.28
C THR A 109 10.63 -5.08 8.74
N THR A 110 9.34 -5.20 9.05
CA THR A 110 8.87 -5.21 10.44
C THR A 110 9.50 -6.33 11.25
N LEU A 111 9.66 -7.52 10.67
CA LEU A 111 10.32 -8.65 11.31
C LEU A 111 11.82 -8.39 11.53
N MET A 112 12.53 -7.80 10.55
CA MET A 112 13.95 -7.46 10.69
C MET A 112 14.18 -6.39 11.75
N ILE A 113 13.34 -5.36 11.79
CA ILE A 113 13.35 -4.34 12.86
C ILE A 113 13.17 -5.00 14.21
N TYR A 114 12.16 -5.86 14.32
CA TYR A 114 11.88 -6.58 15.56
C TYR A 114 13.06 -7.45 15.97
N LEU A 115 13.70 -8.21 15.06
CA LEU A 115 14.81 -9.11 15.39
C LEU A 115 16.14 -8.38 15.70
N PHE A 116 16.50 -7.36 14.92
CA PHE A 116 17.79 -6.69 15.04
C PHE A 116 17.82 -5.61 16.12
N GLN A 117 16.67 -5.00 16.42
CA GLN A 117 16.58 -3.90 17.39
C GLN A 117 15.94 -4.32 18.73
N GLN A 118 15.87 -5.63 19.04
CA GLN A 118 15.27 -6.14 20.29
C GLN A 118 15.81 -5.47 21.54
N GLY A 119 17.13 -5.28 21.62
CA GLY A 119 17.77 -4.66 22.78
C GLY A 119 17.24 -3.27 23.05
N PHE A 120 17.06 -2.45 22.01
CA PHE A 120 16.53 -1.08 22.13
C PHE A 120 15.02 -1.07 22.44
N ILE A 121 14.26 -2.00 21.85
CA ILE A 121 12.83 -2.16 22.15
C ILE A 121 12.64 -2.52 23.63
N ILE A 122 13.45 -3.43 24.16
CA ILE A 122 13.40 -3.83 25.58
C ILE A 122 13.74 -2.65 26.49
N THR A 123 14.76 -1.83 26.16
CA THR A 123 15.10 -0.67 26.99
C THR A 123 13.96 0.37 27.02
N ILE A 124 13.25 0.56 25.91
CA ILE A 124 12.05 1.41 25.88
C ILE A 124 10.95 0.82 26.77
N LEU A 125 10.67 -0.47 26.60
CA LEU A 125 9.58 -1.14 27.34
C LEU A 125 9.85 -1.22 28.84
N GLN A 126 11.12 -1.39 29.26
CA GLN A 126 11.52 -1.35 30.67
C GLN A 126 11.41 0.06 31.27
N GLY A 127 11.57 1.11 30.45
CA GLY A 127 11.38 2.50 30.87
C GLY A 127 9.90 2.89 31.08
N SER A 128 8.95 2.10 30.58
CA SER A 128 7.51 2.30 30.72
C SER A 128 6.85 1.07 31.40
N PRO A 129 6.93 0.92 32.73
CA PRO A 129 6.54 -0.30 33.44
C PRO A 129 5.04 -0.61 33.43
N ASP A 130 4.21 0.22 32.81
CA ASP A 130 2.77 0.04 32.81
C ASP A 130 2.32 -1.05 31.80
N PRO A 131 1.68 -2.14 32.26
CA PRO A 131 1.22 -3.23 31.38
C PRO A 131 0.18 -2.76 30.34
N ILE A 132 -0.47 -1.61 30.59
CA ILE A 132 -1.37 -0.93 29.66
C ILE A 132 -0.64 -0.52 28.38
N VAL A 133 0.61 -0.05 28.50
CA VAL A 133 1.40 0.45 27.37
C VAL A 133 1.79 -0.69 26.43
N ILE A 134 2.17 -1.85 26.97
CA ILE A 134 2.57 -3.02 26.17
C ILE A 134 1.37 -3.57 25.38
N SER A 135 0.20 -3.68 26.02
CA SER A 135 -1.06 -4.08 25.38
C SER A 135 -1.44 -3.13 24.24
N TRP A 136 -1.36 -1.83 24.50
CA TRP A 136 -1.67 -0.79 23.51
C TRP A 136 -0.72 -0.84 22.32
N ILE A 137 0.60 -0.96 22.54
CA ILE A 137 1.62 -1.06 21.47
C ILE A 137 1.30 -2.23 20.53
N ASN A 138 1.06 -3.43 21.07
CA ASN A 138 0.77 -4.61 20.26
C ASN A 138 -0.50 -4.45 19.43
N SER A 139 -1.57 -3.89 20.02
CA SER A 139 -2.82 -3.65 19.30
C SER A 139 -2.70 -2.55 18.24
N THR A 140 -1.83 -1.56 18.48
CA THR A 140 -1.65 -0.39 17.61
C THR A 140 -0.76 -0.70 16.42
N ILE A 141 0.30 -1.51 16.59
CA ILE A 141 1.18 -1.93 15.49
C ILE A 141 0.38 -2.65 14.40
N LEU A 142 -0.48 -3.60 14.76
CA LEU A 142 -1.31 -4.33 13.80
C LEU A 142 -2.25 -3.38 13.04
N LYS A 143 -2.88 -2.42 13.73
CA LYS A 143 -3.75 -1.41 13.11
C LYS A 143 -2.97 -0.53 12.13
N ILE A 144 -1.78 -0.06 12.51
CA ILE A 144 -0.91 0.76 11.65
C ILE A 144 -0.50 -0.03 10.41
N CYS A 145 -0.02 -1.27 10.57
CA CYS A 145 0.35 -2.14 9.45
C CYS A 145 -0.84 -2.38 8.50
N PHE A 146 -2.04 -2.58 9.05
CA PHE A 146 -3.25 -2.78 8.24
C PHE A 146 -3.66 -1.52 7.46
N VAL A 147 -3.67 -0.36 8.11
CA VAL A 147 -3.95 0.94 7.45
C VAL A 147 -2.92 1.23 6.38
N TYR A 148 -1.64 0.97 6.67
CA TYR A 148 -0.55 1.13 5.73
C TYR A 148 -0.73 0.23 4.50
N TRP A 149 -1.07 -1.05 4.71
CA TRP A 149 -1.35 -1.98 3.61
C TRP A 149 -2.54 -1.53 2.73
N ILE A 150 -3.64 -1.08 3.35
CA ILE A 150 -4.81 -0.53 2.65
C ILE A 150 -4.44 0.72 1.84
N SER A 151 -3.60 1.61 2.39
CA SER A 151 -3.17 2.81 1.67
C SER A 151 -2.44 2.47 0.37
N GLY A 152 -1.63 1.39 0.38
CA GLY A 152 -0.97 0.86 -0.81
C GLY A 152 -1.94 0.38 -1.87
N ILE A 153 -3.06 -0.27 -1.49
CA ILE A 153 -4.11 -0.68 -2.43
C ILE A 153 -4.66 0.54 -3.19
N GLY A 154 -4.97 1.62 -2.46
CA GLY A 154 -5.48 2.86 -3.05
C GLY A 154 -4.48 3.49 -4.04
N ILE A 155 -3.22 3.61 -3.63
CA ILE A 155 -2.13 4.15 -4.49
C ILE A 155 -1.98 3.31 -5.76
N PHE A 156 -2.00 1.98 -5.64
CA PHE A 156 -1.88 1.07 -6.79
C PHE A 156 -3.03 1.27 -7.78
N ILE A 157 -4.28 1.27 -7.30
CA ILE A 157 -5.47 1.40 -8.15
C ILE A 157 -5.44 2.73 -8.91
N ILE A 158 -5.15 3.84 -8.23
CA ILE A 158 -5.13 5.17 -8.87
C ILE A 158 -4.00 5.25 -9.89
N SER A 159 -2.82 4.70 -9.57
CA SER A 159 -1.70 4.65 -10.51
C SER A 159 -2.01 3.78 -11.73
N GLN A 160 -2.66 2.64 -11.54
CA GLN A 160 -3.05 1.74 -12.62
C GLN A 160 -4.12 2.38 -13.52
N PHE A 161 -5.14 2.99 -12.92
CA PHE A 161 -6.18 3.73 -13.63
C PHE A 161 -5.58 4.86 -14.49
N SER A 162 -4.67 5.62 -13.90
CA SER A 162 -3.98 6.69 -14.62
C SER A 162 -3.18 6.19 -15.82
N GLN A 163 -2.49 5.06 -15.67
CA GLN A 163 -1.77 4.45 -16.77
C GLN A 163 -2.72 3.99 -17.89
N LEU A 164 -3.85 3.37 -17.55
CA LEU A 164 -4.83 2.93 -18.54
C LEU A 164 -5.35 4.09 -19.39
N ILE A 165 -5.65 5.23 -18.77
CA ILE A 165 -6.08 6.42 -19.51
C ILE A 165 -4.97 6.94 -20.42
N SER A 166 -3.71 6.91 -19.97
CA SER A 166 -2.59 7.40 -20.78
C SER A 166 -2.38 6.63 -22.08
N LEU A 167 -2.85 5.38 -22.16
CA LEU A 167 -2.70 4.53 -23.34
C LEU A 167 -3.57 4.96 -24.52
N PHE A 168 -4.64 5.75 -24.28
CA PHE A 168 -5.47 6.32 -25.35
C PHE A 168 -4.78 7.41 -26.17
N PHE A 169 -3.63 7.91 -25.72
CA PHE A 169 -2.94 9.02 -26.35
C PHE A 169 -1.60 8.56 -26.92
N ASP A 170 -1.26 8.94 -28.15
CA ASP A 170 0.01 8.50 -28.75
C ASP A 170 1.22 9.34 -28.33
N ARG A 171 1.00 10.62 -28.03
CA ARG A 171 2.05 11.56 -27.61
C ARG A 171 1.90 11.92 -26.15
N PHE A 172 3.03 12.14 -25.47
CA PHE A 172 3.09 12.59 -24.08
C PHE A 172 2.38 11.66 -23.07
N ARG A 173 2.29 10.35 -23.34
CA ARG A 173 1.68 9.33 -22.46
C ARG A 173 2.10 9.49 -21.00
N GLY A 174 3.39 9.70 -20.73
CA GLY A 174 3.91 9.92 -19.38
C GLY A 174 3.34 11.15 -18.68
N LEU A 175 3.29 12.31 -19.36
CA LEU A 175 2.73 13.54 -18.79
C LEU A 175 1.24 13.40 -18.52
N ILE A 176 0.51 12.77 -19.43
CA ILE A 176 -0.93 12.54 -19.28
C ILE A 176 -1.20 11.65 -18.07
N SER A 177 -0.41 10.59 -17.88
CA SER A 177 -0.49 9.75 -16.69
C SER A 177 -0.22 10.55 -15.39
N ILE A 178 0.73 11.49 -15.40
CA ILE A 178 0.96 12.32 -14.21
C ILE A 178 -0.25 13.22 -13.94
N VAL A 179 -0.78 13.88 -14.96
CA VAL A 179 -1.96 14.76 -14.83
C VAL A 179 -3.17 13.99 -14.34
N VAL A 180 -3.47 12.84 -14.95
CA VAL A 180 -4.61 12.00 -14.57
C VAL A 180 -4.44 11.43 -13.17
N PHE A 181 -3.21 11.10 -12.74
CA PHE A 181 -2.94 10.64 -11.38
C PHE A 181 -3.27 11.73 -10.35
N ILE A 182 -2.83 12.97 -10.59
CA ILE A 182 -3.12 14.12 -9.72
C ILE A 182 -4.63 14.39 -9.69
N LEU A 183 -5.27 14.41 -10.87
CA LEU A 183 -6.70 14.69 -11.00
C LEU A 183 -7.55 13.61 -10.34
N SER A 184 -7.17 12.34 -10.46
CA SER A 184 -7.85 11.20 -9.81
C SER A 184 -7.74 11.27 -8.29
N ASN A 185 -6.58 11.65 -7.74
CA ASN A 185 -6.43 11.90 -6.31
C ASN A 185 -7.30 13.08 -5.84
N TYR A 186 -7.30 14.18 -6.58
CA TYR A 186 -8.16 15.32 -6.29
C TYR A 186 -9.65 14.93 -6.27
N LEU A 187 -10.10 14.19 -7.28
CA LEU A 187 -11.47 13.67 -7.36
C LEU A 187 -11.78 12.72 -6.20
N LEU A 188 -10.84 11.83 -5.84
CA LEU A 188 -11.00 10.94 -4.69
C LEU A 188 -11.31 11.73 -3.43
N PHE A 189 -10.49 12.72 -3.08
CA PHE A 189 -10.73 13.52 -1.88
C PHE A 189 -12.03 14.31 -1.97
N ARG A 190 -12.29 14.98 -3.11
CA ARG A 190 -13.47 15.84 -3.26
C ARG A 190 -14.77 15.06 -3.21
N LEU A 191 -14.84 13.94 -3.93
CA LEU A 191 -16.00 13.06 -3.94
C LEU A 191 -16.18 12.37 -2.59
N SER A 192 -15.10 12.03 -1.88
CA SER A 192 -15.20 11.37 -0.56
C SER A 192 -15.83 12.29 0.47
N ILE A 193 -15.42 13.57 0.49
CA ILE A 193 -16.03 14.59 1.35
C ILE A 193 -17.50 14.82 0.99
N PHE A 194 -17.84 14.77 -0.30
CA PHE A 194 -19.22 14.90 -0.75
C PHE A 194 -20.09 13.69 -0.37
N LEU A 195 -19.53 12.47 -0.40
CA LEU A 195 -20.24 11.23 -0.02
C LEU A 195 -20.36 11.03 1.50
N ALA A 196 -19.39 11.51 2.29
CA ALA A 196 -19.34 11.25 3.73
C ALA A 196 -20.63 11.61 4.50
N PRO A 197 -21.32 12.75 4.23
CA PRO A 197 -22.60 13.06 4.86
C PRO A 197 -23.70 12.03 4.62
N LEU A 198 -23.70 11.37 3.45
CA LEU A 198 -24.67 10.32 3.11
C LEU A 198 -24.42 9.03 3.90
N LEU A 199 -23.21 8.85 4.42
CA LEU A 199 -22.75 7.66 5.14
C LEU A 199 -22.77 7.83 6.67
N LYS A 200 -23.31 8.94 7.19
CA LYS A 200 -23.41 9.21 8.65
C LYS A 200 -24.24 8.20 9.45
N PHE A 201 -24.93 7.29 8.78
CA PHE A 201 -25.62 6.19 9.45
C PHE A 201 -24.65 5.12 9.99
N LEU A 202 -23.38 5.13 9.56
CA LEU A 202 -22.36 4.21 10.04
C LEU A 202 -21.78 4.66 11.40
N PRO A 203 -21.49 3.74 12.32
CA PRO A 203 -20.91 4.07 13.61
C PRO A 203 -19.45 4.52 13.46
N ASP A 204 -19.03 5.50 14.26
CA ASP A 204 -17.65 5.97 14.27
C ASP A 204 -16.68 4.91 14.82
N ILE A 205 -15.47 4.89 14.27
CA ILE A 205 -14.41 3.96 14.69
C ILE A 205 -13.65 4.59 15.85
N GLN A 206 -13.64 3.91 16.99
CA GLN A 206 -12.91 4.35 18.18
C GLN A 206 -11.45 3.88 18.12
N VAL A 207 -10.52 4.82 18.27
CA VAL A 207 -9.08 4.56 18.39
C VAL A 207 -8.59 5.16 19.69
N ASP A 208 -8.16 4.29 20.61
CA ASP A 208 -7.61 4.72 21.89
C ASP A 208 -6.22 5.33 21.68
N VAL A 209 -6.02 6.53 22.19
CA VAL A 209 -4.73 7.21 22.21
C VAL A 209 -4.31 7.40 23.66
N ILE A 210 -3.06 7.05 23.96
CA ILE A 210 -2.47 7.31 25.28
C ILE A 210 -2.21 8.81 25.39
N LYS A 211 -2.80 9.44 26.39
CA LYS A 211 -2.49 10.80 26.81
C LYS A 211 -2.07 10.79 28.27
N GLU A 212 -0.98 11.48 28.56
CA GLU A 212 -0.59 11.74 29.93
C GLU A 212 -1.53 12.81 30.52
N LEU A 213 -2.32 12.43 31.52
CA LEU A 213 -3.18 13.33 32.28
C LEU A 213 -2.78 13.24 33.75
N ASN A 214 -2.36 14.37 34.33
CA ASN A 214 -2.01 14.49 35.75
C ASN A 214 -0.99 13.43 36.24
N GLY A 215 0.03 13.13 35.43
CA GLY A 215 1.05 12.13 35.77
C GLY A 215 0.59 10.67 35.70
N SER A 216 -0.60 10.40 35.17
CA SER A 216 -1.11 9.06 34.87
C SER A 216 -1.36 8.89 33.37
N LEU A 217 -0.95 7.77 32.80
CA LEU A 217 -1.21 7.43 31.40
C LEU A 217 -2.66 6.96 31.25
N ASN A 218 -3.50 7.78 30.62
CA ASN A 218 -4.90 7.45 30.37
C ASN A 218 -5.14 7.21 28.88
N CYS A 219 -5.93 6.18 28.57
CA CYS A 219 -6.41 5.91 27.21
C CYS A 219 -7.64 6.79 26.95
N ILE A 220 -7.52 7.74 26.01
CA ILE A 220 -8.66 8.57 25.57
C ILE A 220 -9.08 8.10 24.17
N PRO A 221 -10.36 7.75 23.96
CA PRO A 221 -10.84 7.37 22.64
C PRO A 221 -10.91 8.59 21.72
N ILE A 222 -10.36 8.46 20.52
CA ILE A 222 -10.58 9.37 19.40
C ILE A 222 -11.53 8.70 18.42
N TYR A 223 -12.54 9.43 17.98
CA TYR A 223 -13.52 8.95 17.00
C TYR A 223 -13.08 9.33 15.59
N LEU A 224 -12.86 8.32 14.75
CA LEU A 224 -12.64 8.49 13.32
C LEU A 224 -13.97 8.34 12.59
N ASP A 225 -14.27 9.32 11.73
CA ASP A 225 -15.46 9.32 10.86
C ASP A 225 -15.38 8.13 9.89
N SER A 226 -16.15 7.09 10.19
CA SER A 226 -16.20 5.86 9.39
C SER A 226 -16.84 6.11 8.01
N GLY A 227 -17.71 7.12 7.91
CA GLY A 227 -18.34 7.54 6.67
C GLY A 227 -17.32 8.03 5.65
N LEU A 228 -16.32 8.81 6.09
CA LEU A 228 -15.22 9.26 5.22
C LEU A 228 -14.39 8.08 4.70
N ILE A 229 -14.05 7.12 5.56
CA ILE A 229 -13.24 5.95 5.19
C ILE A 229 -13.96 5.10 4.16
N ILE A 230 -15.26 4.85 4.36
CA ILE A 230 -16.08 4.07 3.44
C ILE A 230 -16.30 4.82 2.13
N ALA A 231 -16.46 6.15 2.16
CA ALA A 231 -16.54 6.96 0.95
C ALA A 231 -15.28 6.80 0.08
N VAL A 232 -14.09 6.90 0.69
CA VAL A 232 -12.81 6.67 0.00
C VAL A 232 -12.76 5.26 -0.59
N ALA A 233 -13.19 4.24 0.15
CA ALA A 233 -13.23 2.86 -0.34
C ALA A 233 -14.17 2.69 -1.54
N ILE A 234 -15.36 3.30 -1.51
CA ILE A 234 -16.31 3.25 -2.62
C ILE A 234 -15.73 3.93 -3.87
N ILE A 235 -15.12 5.09 -3.73
CA ILE A 235 -14.57 5.84 -4.87
C ILE A 235 -13.34 5.14 -5.45
N THR A 236 -12.47 4.57 -4.62
CA THR A 236 -11.35 3.74 -5.08
C THR A 236 -11.82 2.48 -5.81
N MET A 237 -12.88 1.81 -5.33
CA MET A 237 -13.52 0.74 -6.09
C MET A 237 -14.09 1.24 -7.42
N GLY A 238 -14.66 2.45 -7.46
CA GLY A 238 -15.11 3.09 -8.69
C GLY A 238 -13.99 3.26 -9.72
N PHE A 239 -12.81 3.72 -9.30
CA PHE A 239 -11.63 3.78 -10.17
C PHE A 239 -11.16 2.39 -10.65
N PHE A 240 -11.20 1.39 -9.77
CA PHE A 240 -10.84 0.01 -10.14
C PHE A 240 -11.76 -0.54 -11.23
N PHE A 241 -13.07 -0.48 -11.02
CA PHE A 241 -14.05 -0.98 -12.00
C PHE A 241 -14.09 -0.12 -13.26
N GLY A 242 -13.95 1.20 -13.15
CA GLY A 242 -13.83 2.10 -14.29
C GLY A 242 -12.61 1.78 -15.16
N GLY A 243 -11.46 1.52 -14.54
CA GLY A 243 -10.26 1.05 -15.24
C GLY A 243 -10.46 -0.31 -15.91
N SER A 244 -11.13 -1.25 -15.23
CA SER A 244 -11.47 -2.57 -15.80
C SER A 244 -12.40 -2.47 -17.00
N TRP A 245 -13.39 -1.58 -16.93
CA TRP A 245 -14.33 -1.34 -18.02
C TRP A 245 -13.67 -0.69 -19.24
N LEU A 246 -12.73 0.25 -19.03
CA LEU A 246 -11.91 0.84 -20.10
C LEU A 246 -11.06 -0.22 -20.81
N LEU A 247 -10.49 -1.14 -20.05
CA LEU A 247 -9.68 -2.24 -20.58
C LEU A 247 -10.48 -3.18 -21.48
N GLU A 248 -11.71 -3.51 -21.09
CA GLU A 248 -12.55 -4.46 -21.82
C GLU A 248 -13.21 -3.85 -23.06
N ASN A 249 -13.67 -2.60 -23.01
CA ASN A 249 -14.51 -2.05 -24.09
C ASN A 249 -13.79 -1.13 -25.09
N TYR A 250 -12.66 -0.53 -24.70
CA TYR A 250 -12.03 0.54 -25.51
C TYR A 250 -10.58 0.27 -25.87
N LEU A 251 -9.92 -0.69 -25.21
CA LEU A 251 -8.56 -1.09 -25.51
C LEU A 251 -8.48 -2.37 -26.37
N GLU A 252 -9.63 -2.99 -26.68
CA GLU A 252 -9.76 -3.97 -27.76
C GLU A 252 -9.78 -3.24 -29.11
N VAL A 253 -8.71 -3.39 -29.90
CA VAL A 253 -8.71 -3.12 -31.35
C VAL A 253 -8.57 -4.44 -32.06
#